data_AF-A0A6J6Z619-F1
#
_entry.id   AF-A0A6J6Z619-F1
#
_cell.length_a   1.000
_cell.length_b   1.000
_cell.length_c   1.000
_cell.angle_alpha   90.00
_cell.angle_beta   90.00
_cell.angle_gamma   90.00
#
_symmetry.space_group_name_H-M   'P 1'
#
loop_
_entity.id
_entity.type
_entity.pdbx_description
1 polymer ?
#
loop_
_entity_poly.entity_id
_entity_poly.type
_entity_poly.pdbx_seq_one_letter_code
_entity_poly.pdbx_strand_id
1 'polypeptide(L)' 'MQGGTPGPEQQLIKLAWSVGEARLAEARAVLAGPALMAGGAPDEEAALLRSRASTIAAGTTEVMKNLIAERVLGLPRE' A
#
# COMPACT_ATOMS: atom_id res chain seq x y z
N MET A 1 27.23 4.32 12.55
CA MET A 1 25.75 4.38 12.61
C MET A 1 25.27 2.98 12.94
N GLN A 2 24.83 2.72 14.17
CA GLN A 2 24.28 1.41 14.53
C GLN A 2 22.90 1.28 13.87
N GLY A 3 22.78 0.35 12.92
CA GLY A 3 21.50 0.02 12.30
C GLY A 3 20.63 -0.73 13.29
N GLY A 4 19.79 -0.01 14.02
CA GLY A 4 18.71 -0.61 14.79
C GLY A 4 17.61 -1.12 13.86
N THR A 5 16.90 -2.17 14.28
CA THR A 5 15.65 -2.54 13.62
C THR A 5 14.71 -1.33 13.65
N PRO A 6 14.23 -0.85 12.49
CA PRO A 6 13.27 0.24 12.47
C PRO A 6 12.07 -0.09 13.35
N GLY A 7 11.63 0.89 14.13
CA GLY A 7 10.49 0.74 15.01
C GLY A 7 9.17 0.52 14.24
N PRO A 8 8.08 0.24 14.96
CA PRO A 8 6.78 -0.02 14.35
C PRO A 8 6.20 1.16 13.54
N GLU A 9 6.75 2.36 13.73
CA GLU A 9 6.43 3.56 12.94
C GLU A 9 6.66 3.33 11.45
N GLN A 10 7.68 2.54 11.07
CA GLN A 10 7.94 2.25 9.65
C GLN A 10 6.82 1.38 9.04
N GLN A 11 6.25 0.45 9.81
CA GLN A 11 5.13 -0.38 9.36
C GLN A 11 3.87 0.47 9.20
N LEU A 12 3.63 1.43 10.09
CA LEU A 12 2.55 2.41 9.96
C LEU A 12 2.69 3.28 8.71
N ILE A 13 3.89 3.82 8.47
CA ILE A 13 4.17 4.63 7.26
C ILE A 13 3.94 3.80 6.01
N LYS A 14 4.44 2.56 5.96
CA LYS A 14 4.28 1.70 4.79
C LYS A 14 2.81 1.31 4.57
N LEU A 15 2.06 0.99 5.63
CA LEU A 15 0.63 0.72 5.54
C LEU A 15 -0.15 1.92 4.99
N ALA A 16 0.09 3.11 5.55
CA ALA A 16 -0.54 4.34 5.10
C ALA A 16 -0.22 4.64 3.63
N TRP A 17 1.03 4.44 3.21
CA TRP A 17 1.46 4.63 1.83
C TRP A 17 0.77 3.66 0.87
N SER A 18 0.81 2.35 1.15
CA SER A 18 0.18 1.33 0.32
C SER A 18 -1.33 1.58 0.14
N VAL A 19 -2.03 1.94 1.22
CA VAL A 19 -3.48 2.24 1.17
C VAL A 19 -3.75 3.54 0.42
N GLY A 20 -2.94 4.58 0.65
CA GLY A 20 -3.08 5.87 -0.03
C GLY A 20 -2.84 5.76 -1.53
N GLU A 21 -1.79 5.05 -1.94
CA GLU A 21 -1.45 4.81 -3.34
C GLU A 21 -2.56 4.02 -4.05
N ALA A 22 -3.10 2.96 -3.43
CA ALA A 22 -4.21 2.20 -3.97
C ALA A 22 -5.46 3.07 -4.19
N ARG A 23 -5.86 3.85 -3.17
CA ARG A 23 -7.04 4.73 -3.27
C ARG A 23 -6.87 5.82 -4.32
N LEU A 24 -5.68 6.42 -4.41
CA LEU A 24 -5.39 7.44 -5.41
C LEU A 24 -5.39 6.86 -6.82
N ALA A 25 -4.77 5.69 -7.02
CA ALA A 25 -4.75 5.03 -8.32
C ALA A 25 -6.16 4.60 -8.77
N GLU A 26 -6.99 4.11 -7.84
CA GLU A 26 -8.40 3.79 -8.12
C GLU A 26 -9.21 5.04 -8.50
N ALA A 27 -9.02 6.16 -7.78
CA ALA A 27 -9.67 7.42 -8.14
C ALA A 27 -9.25 7.92 -9.53
N ARG A 28 -7.95 7.85 -9.85
CA ARG A 28 -7.42 8.20 -11.18
C ARG A 28 -7.97 7.29 -12.27
N ALA A 29 -8.09 5.99 -12.00
CA ALA A 29 -8.68 5.01 -12.92
C ALA A 29 -10.15 5.33 -13.24
N VAL A 30 -10.93 5.70 -12.22
CA VAL A 30 -12.33 6.14 -12.41
C VAL A 30 -12.41 7.39 -13.28
N LEU A 31 -11.53 8.36 -13.06
CA LEU A 31 -11.48 9.61 -13.85
C LEU A 31 -11.03 9.37 -15.30
N ALA A 32 -10.11 8.43 -15.53
CA ALA A 32 -9.68 8.04 -16.87
C ALA A 32 -10.81 7.36 -17.67
N GLY A 33 -11.74 6.70 -16.98
CA GLY A 33 -12.92 6.09 -17.60
C GLY A 33 -12.54 5.05 -18.67
N PRO A 34 -13.22 5.01 -19.83
CA PRO A 34 -12.95 4.04 -20.89
C PRO A 34 -11.52 4.10 -21.45
N ALA A 35 -10.84 5.25 -21.35
CA ALA A 35 -9.48 5.41 -21.85
C ALA A 35 -8.50 4.45 -21.18
N LEU A 36 -8.74 4.11 -19.90
CA LEU A 36 -7.95 3.15 -19.13
C LEU A 36 -7.95 1.74 -19.70
N MET A 37 -9.03 1.33 -20.38
CA MET A 37 -9.12 0.01 -21.00
C MET A 37 -8.73 0.03 -22.48
N ALA A 38 -8.70 1.21 -23.08
CA ALA A 38 -8.40 1.41 -24.50
C ALA A 38 -6.92 1.72 -24.77
N GLY A 39 -6.05 1.71 -23.75
CA GLY A 39 -4.65 2.13 -23.91
C GLY A 39 -4.48 3.65 -24.01
N GLY A 40 -5.51 4.42 -23.69
CA GLY A 40 -5.55 5.88 -23.82
C GLY A 40 -5.09 6.62 -22.56
N ALA A 41 -4.77 5.90 -21.48
CA ALA A 41 -4.33 6.46 -20.22
C ALA A 41 -3.15 5.65 -19.62
N PRO A 42 -2.00 5.56 -20.32
CA PRO A 42 -0.90 4.65 -19.95
C PRO A 42 -0.30 4.93 -18.56
N ASP A 43 -0.31 6.18 -18.11
CA ASP A 43 0.19 6.55 -16.78
C ASP A 43 -0.76 6.06 -15.67
N GLU A 44 -2.07 6.18 -15.88
CA GLU A 44 -3.10 5.69 -14.97
C GLU A 44 -3.14 4.17 -14.94
N GLU A 45 -2.98 3.51 -16.09
CA GLU A 45 -2.85 2.06 -16.19
C GLU A 45 -1.65 1.57 -15.38
N ALA A 46 -0.47 2.17 -15.61
CA ALA A 46 0.75 1.82 -14.88
C ALA A 46 0.60 2.07 -13.38
N ALA A 47 -0.01 3.20 -12.98
CA ALA A 47 -0.26 3.53 -11.58
C ALA A 47 -1.22 2.52 -10.92
N LEU A 48 -2.31 2.13 -11.60
CA LEU A 48 -3.27 1.16 -11.08
C LEU A 48 -2.60 -0.21 -10.87
N LEU A 49 -1.88 -0.72 -11.86
CA LEU A 49 -1.17 -1.99 -11.75
C LEU A 49 -0.09 -1.96 -10.67
N ARG A 50 0.69 -0.88 -10.59
CA ARG A 50 1.73 -0.71 -9.56
C ARG A 50 1.15 -0.65 -8.15
N SER A 51 0.02 0.03 -7.97
CA SER A 51 -0.62 0.12 -6.65
C SER A 51 -1.06 -1.25 -6.11
N ARG A 52 -1.44 -2.20 -6.99
CA ARG A 52 -1.70 -3.59 -6.56
C ARG A 52 -0.44 -4.25 -6.02
N ALA A 53 0.69 -4.07 -6.69
CA ALA A 53 1.96 -4.61 -6.22
C ALA A 53 2.39 -4.02 -4.87
N SER A 54 2.11 -2.73 -4.61
CA SER A 54 2.50 -2.08 -3.34
C SER A 54 1.74 -2.59 -2.12
N THR A 55 0.58 -3.22 -2.30
CA THR A 55 -0.15 -3.90 -1.20
C THR A 55 0.49 -5.21 -0.76
N ILE A 56 1.43 -5.76 -1.55
CA ILE A 56 2.13 -7.04 -1.32
C ILE A 56 3.60 -6.81 -0.97
N ALA A 57 4.25 -5.87 -1.67
CA ALA A 57 5.67 -5.60 -1.52
C ALA A 57 6.04 -5.28 -0.06
N ALA A 58 7.16 -5.82 0.42
CA ALA A 58 7.67 -5.65 1.78
C ALA A 58 6.66 -6.04 2.89
N GLY A 59 5.81 -7.04 2.63
CA GLY A 59 4.81 -7.55 3.55
C GLY A 59 3.41 -7.11 3.14
N THR A 60 2.44 -8.02 3.20
CA THR A 60 1.06 -7.71 2.80
C THR A 60 0.42 -6.69 3.74
N THR A 61 -0.63 -6.03 3.26
CA THR A 61 -1.44 -5.11 4.08
C THR A 61 -1.96 -5.78 5.35
N GLU A 62 -2.41 -7.04 5.27
CA GLU A 62 -2.89 -7.78 6.44
C GLU A 62 -1.76 -8.14 7.41
N VAL A 63 -0.60 -8.59 6.92
CA VAL A 63 0.56 -8.85 7.79
C VAL A 63 0.99 -7.60 8.56
N MET A 64 0.94 -6.42 7.91
CA MET A 64 1.25 -5.16 8.60
C MET A 64 0.23 -4.80 9.66
N LYS A 65 -1.06 -4.96 9.39
CA LYS A 65 -2.11 -4.72 10.38
C LYS A 65 -1.93 -5.61 11.61
N ASN A 66 -1.60 -6.89 11.40
CA ASN A 66 -1.32 -7.82 12.49
C ASN A 66 -0.08 -7.40 13.28
N LEU A 67 1.01 -7.01 12.59
CA LEU A 67 2.20 -6.50 13.27
C LEU A 67 1.93 -5.25 14.10
N ILE A 68 1.12 -4.32 13.60
CA ILE A 68 0.71 -3.11 14.31
C ILE A 68 -0.17 -3.48 15.51
N ALA A 69 -1.12 -4.39 15.35
CA ALA A 69 -1.95 -4.89 16.44
C ALA A 69 -1.11 -5.48 17.59
N GLU A 70 -0.13 -6.33 17.26
CA GLU A 70 0.75 -6.95 18.26
C GLU A 70 1.72 -5.94 18.89
N ARG A 71 2.43 -5.16 18.07
CA ARG A 71 3.59 -4.37 18.52
C ARG A 71 3.26 -2.96 18.98
N VAL A 72 2.19 -2.38 18.45
CA VAL A 72 1.74 -1.02 18.81
C VAL A 72 0.59 -1.09 19.81
N LEU A 73 -0.39 -1.96 19.56
CA LEU A 73 -1.60 -2.03 20.38
C LEU A 73 -1.52 -3.09 21.50
N GLY A 74 -0.50 -3.96 21.49
CA GLY A 74 -0.32 -5.00 22.51
C GLY A 74 -1.37 -6.11 22.46
N LEU A 75 -2.04 -6.29 21.31
CA LEU A 75 -3.04 -7.33 21.13
C LEU A 75 -2.39 -8.72 21.05
N PRO A 76 -3.09 -9.79 21.46
CA PRO A 76 -2.61 -11.15 21.28
C PRO A 76 -2.36 -11.44 19.80
N ARG A 77 -1.32 -12.22 19.53
CA ARG A 77 -0.99 -12.69 18.20
C ARG A 77 -2.03 -13.71 17.70
N GLU A 78 -2.36 -13.61 16.42
CA GLU A 78 -3.20 -14.56 15.67
C GLU A 78 -2.50 -15.90 15.44
#